data_AF-A0A3D5ZP78-F1
#
_entry.id   AF-A0A3D5ZP78-F1
#
_cell.length_a   1.000
_cell.length_b   1.000
_cell.length_c   1.000
_cell.angle_alpha   90.00
_cell.angle_beta   90.00
_cell.angle_gamma   90.00
#
_symmetry.space_group_name_H-M   'P 1'
#
loop_
_entity.id
_entity.type
_entity.pdbx_description
1 polymer ?
#
loop_
_entity_poly.entity_id
_entity_poly.type
_entity_poly.pdbx_seq_one_letter_code
_entity_poly.pdbx_strand_id
1 'polypeptide(L)'
;MKKVFTEDLDKVGMRWFTPDNGEWKEGVPCKGIGEEKYREGSVYIGEMEYNGEIFYKQGHGIQYFGESTYHDGTAFGGPEDSLTLMYEGDFDHSKADWFYGNGIFYFTRKDGTPVALTHGFFTGVATYGPWEGKFDETKLLPGFSMDMEVKLIPFEFRFKKYIKEYTALNFPKYEYVFFGDSWMDLWLSHNDVDPTLYGSEFNEDKGDMSAVNVGVGGTRFSDWYDERMDKLVLKFNADKFVINLGFNDLHSGQSVDFAEAECKRVINKILAYNKNAKIYLCSLTHCTAFTSYWEKEDELNGRFKKIAAENPNVIYLKTGELFLDKNGKPFENMDDYCIADHLHLNRKGYDIWGPYILNAVKD
;
A
#
# COMPACT_ATOMS: atom_id res chain seq x y z
N MET A 1 -22.53 -24.31 20.40
CA MET A 1 -23.77 -23.73 19.81
C MET A 1 -23.41 -22.43 19.10
N LYS A 2 -24.07 -22.13 17.97
CA LYS A 2 -23.88 -20.87 17.22
C LYS A 2 -24.30 -19.68 18.09
N LYS A 3 -23.38 -18.75 18.31
CA LYS A 3 -23.64 -17.45 18.93
C LYS A 3 -23.93 -16.44 17.82
N VAL A 4 -25.08 -15.80 17.87
CA VAL A 4 -25.42 -14.65 17.02
C VAL A 4 -25.23 -13.39 17.84
N PHE A 5 -24.45 -12.44 17.31
CA PHE A 5 -24.20 -11.13 17.91
C PHE A 5 -25.12 -10.07 17.31
N THR A 6 -25.52 -10.23 16.05
CA THR A 6 -26.48 -9.38 15.38
C THR A 6 -27.13 -10.11 14.20
N GLU A 7 -28.40 -9.79 13.93
CA GLU A 7 -29.13 -10.20 12.72
C GLU A 7 -29.09 -9.11 11.64
N ASP A 8 -28.51 -7.94 11.95
CA ASP A 8 -28.35 -6.82 11.03
C ASP A 8 -27.12 -7.07 10.14
N LEU A 9 -27.38 -7.39 8.87
CA LEU A 9 -26.33 -7.62 7.88
C LEU A 9 -25.56 -6.32 7.53
N ASP A 10 -26.02 -5.15 7.92
CA ASP A 10 -25.27 -3.91 7.69
C ASP A 10 -24.35 -3.52 8.83
N LYS A 11 -24.54 -4.13 10.00
CA LYS A 11 -23.71 -3.86 11.16
C LYS A 11 -22.28 -4.36 10.97
N VAL A 12 -21.32 -3.44 11.14
CA VAL A 12 -19.88 -3.71 11.18
C VAL A 12 -19.53 -4.47 12.46
N GLY A 13 -18.60 -5.43 12.34
CA GLY A 13 -18.09 -6.29 13.39
C GLY A 13 -18.56 -7.74 13.26
N MET A 14 -18.29 -8.53 14.30
CA MET A 14 -18.66 -9.93 14.39
C MET A 14 -20.19 -10.10 14.31
N ARG A 15 -20.67 -10.91 13.36
CA ARG A 15 -22.10 -11.20 13.17
C ARG A 15 -22.50 -12.47 13.88
N TRP A 16 -21.76 -13.55 13.65
CA TRP A 16 -21.96 -14.82 14.34
C TRP A 16 -20.66 -15.61 14.47
N PHE A 17 -20.61 -16.49 15.48
CA PHE A 17 -19.49 -17.38 15.73
C PHE A 17 -19.97 -18.73 16.27
N THR A 18 -19.37 -19.81 15.82
CA THR A 18 -19.61 -21.17 16.29
C THR A 18 -18.28 -21.75 16.77
N PRO A 19 -18.04 -21.85 18.08
CA PRO A 19 -16.83 -22.48 18.60
C PRO A 19 -16.77 -23.96 18.23
N ASP A 20 -15.56 -24.46 18.01
CA ASP A 20 -15.28 -25.88 17.76
C ASP A 20 -15.76 -26.75 18.94
N ASN A 21 -15.63 -26.22 20.15
CA ASN A 21 -15.94 -26.92 21.39
C ASN A 21 -16.84 -26.07 22.29
N GLY A 22 -18.02 -26.60 22.61
CA GLY A 22 -18.92 -26.03 23.62
C GLY A 22 -19.68 -24.77 23.17
N GLU A 23 -19.77 -23.80 24.08
CA GLU A 23 -20.44 -22.52 23.88
C GLU A 23 -19.43 -21.39 23.96
N TRP A 24 -19.65 -20.34 23.16
CA TRP A 24 -18.82 -19.15 23.22
C TRP A 24 -19.05 -18.43 24.54
N LYS A 25 -17.96 -17.98 25.17
CA LYS A 25 -17.98 -17.20 26.41
C LYS A 25 -17.00 -16.05 26.28
N GLU A 26 -17.47 -14.85 26.60
CA GLU A 26 -16.64 -13.66 26.68
C GLU A 26 -15.47 -13.87 27.66
N GLY A 27 -14.26 -13.44 27.28
CA GLY A 27 -13.06 -13.63 28.10
C GLY A 27 -12.43 -15.03 28.04
N VAL A 28 -13.04 -16.00 27.34
CA VAL A 28 -12.51 -17.37 27.23
C VAL A 28 -12.01 -17.62 25.81
N PRO A 29 -10.68 -17.78 25.61
CA PRO A 29 -10.13 -18.06 24.30
C PRO A 29 -10.69 -19.35 23.69
N CYS A 30 -10.99 -19.32 22.40
CA CYS A 30 -11.47 -20.49 21.66
C CYS A 30 -11.27 -20.34 20.15
N LYS A 31 -11.34 -21.46 19.44
CA LYS A 31 -11.35 -21.52 17.97
C LYS A 31 -12.74 -21.92 17.47
N GLY A 32 -13.04 -21.59 16.23
CA GLY A 32 -14.32 -21.90 15.62
C GLY A 32 -14.46 -21.32 14.23
N ILE A 33 -15.69 -21.31 13.72
CA ILE A 33 -16.04 -20.71 12.43
C ILE A 33 -16.92 -19.49 12.70
N GLY A 34 -16.65 -18.37 12.04
CA GLY A 34 -17.39 -17.13 12.22
C GLY A 34 -17.64 -16.36 10.93
N GLU A 35 -18.41 -15.29 11.07
CA GLU A 35 -18.65 -14.28 10.05
C GLU A 35 -18.50 -12.87 10.62
N GLU A 36 -17.69 -12.05 9.97
CA GLU A 36 -17.40 -10.68 10.38
C GLU A 36 -17.52 -9.72 9.19
N LYS A 37 -18.20 -8.57 9.40
CA LYS A 37 -18.24 -7.47 8.43
C LYS A 37 -17.22 -6.41 8.82
N TYR A 38 -16.36 -6.01 7.88
CA TYR A 38 -15.39 -4.93 8.09
C TYR A 38 -15.98 -3.56 7.76
N ARG A 39 -15.39 -2.51 8.33
CA ARG A 39 -15.82 -1.11 8.12
C ARG A 39 -15.83 -0.71 6.66
N GLU A 40 -14.89 -1.25 5.88
CA GLU A 40 -14.76 -1.00 4.44
C GLU A 40 -15.82 -1.75 3.61
N GLY A 41 -16.59 -2.66 4.20
CA GLY A 41 -17.76 -3.31 3.61
C GLY A 41 -17.59 -4.81 3.33
N SER A 42 -16.36 -5.32 3.33
CA SER A 42 -16.10 -6.74 3.04
C SER A 42 -16.58 -7.64 4.17
N VAL A 43 -16.86 -8.89 3.82
CA VAL A 43 -17.36 -9.91 4.76
C VAL A 43 -16.45 -11.12 4.75
N TYR A 44 -15.91 -11.47 5.91
CA TYR A 44 -15.16 -12.71 6.09
C TYR A 44 -16.08 -13.82 6.60
N ILE A 45 -15.93 -15.03 6.07
CA ILE A 45 -16.54 -16.26 6.59
C ILE A 45 -15.47 -17.34 6.59
N GLY A 46 -15.17 -17.92 7.75
CA GLY A 46 -14.16 -18.97 7.83
C GLY A 46 -13.74 -19.29 9.25
N GLU A 47 -12.65 -20.03 9.35
CA GLU A 47 -12.01 -20.37 10.61
C GLU A 47 -11.46 -19.10 11.30
N MET A 48 -11.64 -19.03 12.63
CA MET A 48 -11.26 -17.88 13.44
C MET A 48 -10.76 -18.30 14.81
N GLU A 49 -9.93 -17.45 15.40
CA GLU A 49 -9.48 -17.55 16.78
C GLU A 49 -9.99 -16.35 17.58
N TYR A 50 -10.64 -16.61 18.72
CA TYR A 50 -10.98 -15.62 19.71
C TYR A 50 -9.97 -15.70 20.85
N ASN A 51 -9.27 -14.60 21.15
CA ASN A 51 -8.24 -14.59 22.21
C ASN A 51 -8.78 -14.23 23.60
N GLY A 52 -10.11 -14.12 23.76
CA GLY A 52 -10.75 -13.63 24.98
C GLY A 52 -11.15 -12.15 24.93
N GLU A 53 -10.71 -11.41 23.92
CA GLU A 53 -11.05 -9.99 23.74
C GLU A 53 -11.54 -9.71 22.32
N ILE A 54 -10.76 -10.09 21.31
CA ILE A 54 -11.07 -9.88 19.90
C ILE A 54 -10.93 -11.18 19.08
N PHE A 55 -11.53 -11.16 17.90
CA PHE A 55 -11.50 -12.25 16.94
C PHE A 55 -10.47 -11.99 15.85
N TYR A 56 -9.81 -13.04 15.39
CA TYR A 56 -8.84 -13.00 14.31
C TYR A 56 -9.17 -14.07 13.27
N LYS A 57 -8.88 -13.78 11.99
CA LYS A 57 -8.92 -14.78 10.92
C LYS A 57 -7.78 -15.78 11.12
N GLN A 58 -8.08 -17.07 11.03
CA GLN A 58 -7.08 -18.11 11.24
C GLN A 58 -7.49 -19.38 10.52
N GLY A 59 -6.58 -20.03 9.79
CA GLY A 59 -6.92 -21.24 9.03
C GLY A 59 -7.60 -20.89 7.71
N HIS A 60 -8.54 -21.71 7.25
CA HIS A 60 -9.14 -21.53 5.93
C HIS A 60 -10.42 -20.67 5.96
N GLY A 61 -10.61 -19.82 4.95
CA GLY A 61 -11.82 -19.00 4.85
C GLY A 61 -11.99 -18.28 3.53
N ILE A 62 -13.06 -17.49 3.46
CA ILE A 62 -13.46 -16.70 2.31
C ILE A 62 -13.68 -15.25 2.73
N GLN A 63 -13.12 -14.32 1.97
CA GLN A 63 -13.33 -12.89 2.11
C GLN A 63 -14.07 -12.35 0.88
N TYR A 64 -15.31 -11.90 1.05
CA TYR A 64 -16.13 -11.32 -0.01
C TYR A 64 -15.92 -9.81 -0.12
N PHE A 65 -15.74 -9.29 -1.35
CA PHE A 65 -15.48 -7.87 -1.61
C PHE A 65 -16.61 -7.14 -2.36
N GLY A 66 -17.69 -7.81 -2.75
CA GLY A 66 -18.72 -7.23 -3.63
C GLY A 66 -19.35 -5.92 -3.13
N GLU A 67 -19.47 -5.73 -1.82
CA GLU A 67 -20.04 -4.52 -1.18
C GLU A 67 -18.97 -3.65 -0.51
N SER A 68 -17.70 -3.90 -0.82
CA SER A 68 -16.54 -3.34 -0.13
C SER A 68 -15.94 -2.17 -0.90
N THR A 69 -15.16 -1.29 -0.27
CA THR A 69 -14.42 -0.24 -1.00
C THR A 69 -13.32 -0.81 -1.90
N TYR A 70 -13.01 -2.10 -1.78
CA TYR A 70 -12.06 -2.84 -2.62
C TYR A 70 -12.75 -3.73 -3.66
N HIS A 71 -14.03 -3.49 -3.96
CA HIS A 71 -14.78 -4.25 -4.97
C HIS A 71 -14.23 -4.07 -6.39
N ASP A 72 -13.49 -3.00 -6.68
CA ASP A 72 -12.88 -2.81 -8.00
C ASP A 72 -11.80 -3.88 -8.23
N GLY A 73 -11.80 -4.52 -9.40
CA GLY A 73 -10.83 -5.57 -9.73
C GLY A 73 -9.37 -5.11 -9.66
N THR A 74 -9.11 -3.82 -9.84
CA THR A 74 -7.77 -3.25 -9.79
C THR A 74 -7.27 -2.99 -8.36
N ALA A 75 -8.13 -3.09 -7.34
CA ALA A 75 -7.77 -2.85 -5.94
C ALA A 75 -6.62 -3.75 -5.46
N PHE A 76 -6.58 -5.00 -5.93
CA PHE A 76 -5.51 -5.97 -5.66
C PHE A 76 -4.60 -6.21 -6.87
N GLY A 77 -4.66 -5.34 -7.89
CA GLY A 77 -3.89 -5.48 -9.12
C GLY A 77 -4.49 -6.47 -10.14
N GLY A 78 -5.78 -6.79 -10.02
CA GLY A 78 -6.52 -7.58 -11.01
C GLY A 78 -6.89 -6.77 -12.27
N PRO A 79 -7.69 -7.37 -13.18
CA PRO A 79 -8.00 -6.76 -14.47
C PRO A 79 -8.85 -5.49 -14.36
N GLU A 80 -8.64 -4.54 -15.28
CA GLU A 80 -9.54 -3.41 -15.51
C GLU A 80 -10.94 -3.89 -15.94
N ASP A 81 -11.96 -3.07 -15.70
CA ASP A 81 -13.37 -3.37 -16.01
C ASP A 81 -13.89 -4.68 -15.36
N SER A 82 -13.31 -5.07 -14.23
CA SER A 82 -13.72 -6.23 -13.45
C SER A 82 -14.01 -5.84 -11.99
N LEU A 83 -14.67 -6.72 -11.27
CA LEU A 83 -14.93 -6.64 -9.85
C LEU A 83 -14.13 -7.73 -9.13
N THR A 84 -13.50 -7.39 -8.02
CA THR A 84 -12.99 -8.38 -7.07
C THR A 84 -14.20 -9.01 -6.39
N LEU A 85 -14.49 -10.29 -6.70
CA LEU A 85 -15.60 -11.00 -6.10
C LEU A 85 -15.25 -11.42 -4.67
N MET A 86 -14.17 -12.20 -4.55
CA MET A 86 -13.70 -12.74 -3.29
C MET A 86 -12.26 -13.24 -3.34
N TYR A 87 -11.68 -13.42 -2.15
CA TYR A 87 -10.50 -14.24 -1.91
C TYR A 87 -10.93 -15.49 -1.13
N GLU A 88 -10.52 -16.68 -1.57
CA GLU A 88 -10.68 -17.95 -0.85
C GLU A 88 -9.30 -18.53 -0.57
N GLY A 89 -8.98 -18.84 0.68
CA GLY A 89 -7.65 -19.31 1.02
C GLY A 89 -7.35 -19.37 2.50
N ASP A 90 -6.07 -19.46 2.79
CA ASP A 90 -5.53 -19.57 4.14
C ASP A 90 -5.25 -18.18 4.76
N PHE A 91 -5.34 -18.15 6.08
CA PHE A 91 -5.18 -16.98 6.94
C PHE A 91 -4.33 -17.33 8.17
N ASP A 92 -3.41 -16.44 8.55
CA ASP A 92 -2.65 -16.53 9.79
C ASP A 92 -2.38 -15.12 10.33
N HIS A 93 -3.21 -14.69 11.29
CA HIS A 93 -3.11 -13.37 11.90
C HIS A 93 -1.77 -13.11 12.62
N SER A 94 -1.03 -14.16 12.98
CA SER A 94 0.29 -14.01 13.59
C SER A 94 1.38 -13.65 12.56
N LYS A 95 1.07 -13.76 11.27
CA LYS A 95 1.99 -13.57 10.14
C LYS A 95 1.65 -12.37 9.28
N ALA A 96 0.36 -12.15 9.01
CA ALA A 96 -0.12 -11.01 8.24
C ALA A 96 -1.55 -10.65 8.65
N ASP A 97 -1.89 -9.36 8.54
CA ASP A 97 -3.21 -8.85 8.93
C ASP A 97 -4.35 -9.32 8.00
N TRP A 98 -4.03 -9.65 6.74
CA TRP A 98 -5.03 -9.90 5.69
C TRP A 98 -5.01 -11.32 5.16
N PHE A 99 -4.07 -11.67 4.29
CA PHE A 99 -3.96 -13.00 3.68
C PHE A 99 -2.61 -13.59 4.00
N TYR A 100 -2.58 -14.88 4.35
CA TYR A 100 -1.32 -15.59 4.55
C TYR A 100 -1.49 -17.07 4.25
N GLY A 101 -0.80 -17.54 3.21
CA GLY A 101 -0.86 -18.94 2.77
C GLY A 101 -1.41 -19.09 1.35
N ASN A 102 -1.85 -20.31 1.01
CA ASN A 102 -2.39 -20.58 -0.31
C ASN A 102 -3.77 -19.93 -0.46
N GLY A 103 -4.01 -19.27 -1.58
CA GLY A 103 -5.30 -18.64 -1.85
C GLY A 103 -5.58 -18.41 -3.32
N ILE A 104 -6.80 -17.97 -3.58
CA ILE A 104 -7.33 -17.70 -4.92
C ILE A 104 -8.14 -16.41 -4.86
N PHE A 105 -7.82 -15.46 -5.74
CA PHE A 105 -8.71 -14.34 -6.03
C PHE A 105 -9.58 -14.66 -7.24
N TYR A 106 -10.86 -14.29 -7.14
CA TYR A 106 -11.82 -14.43 -8.22
C TYR A 106 -12.32 -13.05 -8.66
N PHE A 107 -12.37 -12.86 -9.98
CA PHE A 107 -12.81 -11.60 -10.59
C PHE A 107 -13.98 -11.85 -11.56
N THR A 108 -14.97 -10.96 -11.51
CA THR A 108 -16.17 -11.02 -12.36
C THR A 108 -16.39 -9.71 -13.11
N ARG A 109 -17.25 -9.71 -14.13
CA ARG A 109 -17.89 -8.48 -14.62
C ARG A 109 -18.99 -8.04 -13.64
N LYS A 110 -19.51 -6.82 -13.84
CA LYS A 110 -20.66 -6.29 -13.10
C LYS A 110 -21.93 -7.16 -13.20
N ASP A 111 -22.07 -7.95 -14.26
CA ASP A 111 -23.18 -8.90 -14.44
C ASP A 111 -22.94 -10.27 -13.78
N GLY A 112 -21.81 -10.45 -13.09
CA GLY A 112 -21.43 -11.70 -12.43
C GLY A 112 -20.66 -12.68 -13.32
N THR A 113 -20.43 -12.38 -14.60
CA THR A 113 -19.66 -13.26 -15.51
C THR A 113 -18.23 -13.43 -15.00
N PRO A 114 -17.73 -14.67 -14.77
CA PRO A 114 -16.32 -14.95 -14.48
C PRO A 114 -15.40 -14.40 -15.57
N VAL A 115 -14.32 -13.71 -15.18
CA VAL A 115 -13.37 -13.15 -16.17
C VAL A 115 -11.91 -13.44 -15.87
N ALA A 116 -11.55 -13.60 -14.61
CA ALA A 116 -10.17 -13.88 -14.24
C ALA A 116 -10.10 -14.52 -12.87
N LEU A 117 -9.02 -15.27 -12.65
CA LEU A 117 -8.61 -15.69 -11.33
C LEU A 117 -7.11 -15.51 -11.16
N THR A 118 -6.63 -15.50 -9.93
CA THR A 118 -5.21 -15.72 -9.65
C THR A 118 -5.08 -16.67 -8.49
N HIS A 119 -4.05 -17.50 -8.47
CA HIS A 119 -3.77 -18.37 -7.33
C HIS A 119 -2.29 -18.33 -6.96
N GLY A 120 -1.99 -18.63 -5.70
CA GLY A 120 -0.62 -18.64 -5.22
C GLY A 120 -0.54 -18.61 -3.71
N PHE A 121 0.67 -18.38 -3.21
CA PHE A 121 0.91 -18.09 -1.81
C PHE A 121 0.91 -16.58 -1.59
N PHE A 122 0.09 -16.09 -0.67
CA PHE A 122 -0.11 -14.67 -0.38
C PHE A 122 0.51 -14.28 0.96
N THR A 123 0.92 -13.01 1.05
CA THR A 123 1.27 -12.33 2.31
C THR A 123 0.76 -10.89 2.24
N GLY A 124 -0.23 -10.57 3.07
CA GLY A 124 -1.01 -9.34 2.90
C GLY A 124 -1.68 -9.30 1.53
N VAL A 125 -1.77 -8.13 0.91
CA VAL A 125 -2.47 -7.92 -0.38
C VAL A 125 -1.67 -8.32 -1.62
N ALA A 126 -0.45 -8.85 -1.45
CA ALA A 126 0.44 -9.22 -2.55
C ALA A 126 0.65 -10.73 -2.66
N THR A 127 0.79 -11.23 -3.88
CA THR A 127 1.27 -12.59 -4.13
C THR A 127 2.75 -12.66 -3.74
N TYR A 128 3.08 -13.52 -2.78
CA TYR A 128 4.45 -13.76 -2.33
C TYR A 128 5.18 -14.75 -3.24
N GLY A 129 4.47 -15.79 -3.67
CA GLY A 129 5.07 -16.91 -4.39
C GLY A 129 4.03 -17.82 -5.06
N PRO A 130 4.50 -18.89 -5.73
CA PRO A 130 3.60 -19.89 -6.31
C PRO A 130 2.85 -20.64 -5.21
N TRP A 131 1.77 -21.32 -5.60
CA TRP A 131 1.02 -22.21 -4.73
C TRP A 131 1.95 -23.26 -4.10
N GLU A 132 1.86 -23.44 -2.77
CA GLU A 132 2.60 -24.46 -2.05
C GLU A 132 1.90 -25.82 -2.14
N GLY A 133 2.57 -26.80 -2.75
CA GLY A 133 2.05 -28.15 -2.93
C GLY A 133 1.31 -28.33 -4.26
N LYS A 134 0.37 -29.29 -4.30
CA LYS A 134 -0.40 -29.59 -5.52
C LYS A 134 -1.69 -28.79 -5.53
N PHE A 135 -1.88 -27.96 -6.55
CA PHE A 135 -3.14 -27.28 -6.80
C PHE A 135 -4.19 -28.25 -7.38
N ASP A 136 -5.42 -28.14 -6.90
CA ASP A 136 -6.57 -28.94 -7.34
C ASP A 136 -7.59 -28.05 -8.03
N GLU A 137 -7.46 -27.94 -9.36
CA GLU A 137 -8.30 -27.09 -10.21
C GLU A 137 -9.78 -27.47 -10.16
N THR A 138 -10.12 -28.69 -9.69
CA THR A 138 -11.52 -29.13 -9.58
C THR A 138 -12.29 -28.41 -8.47
N LYS A 139 -11.60 -27.67 -7.61
CA LYS A 139 -12.17 -26.87 -6.52
C LYS A 139 -12.46 -25.42 -6.93
N LEU A 140 -12.13 -25.02 -8.15
CA LEU A 140 -12.46 -23.69 -8.65
C LEU A 140 -13.97 -23.48 -8.65
N LEU A 141 -14.38 -22.24 -8.41
CA LEU A 141 -15.79 -21.85 -8.51
C LEU A 141 -16.39 -22.18 -9.88
N PRO A 142 -17.70 -22.52 -9.94
CA PRO A 142 -18.37 -22.74 -11.22
C PRO A 142 -18.16 -21.58 -12.20
N GLY A 143 -17.73 -21.92 -13.41
CA GLY A 143 -17.47 -20.95 -14.49
C GLY A 143 -16.07 -20.36 -14.49
N PHE A 144 -15.23 -20.66 -13.50
CA PHE A 144 -13.80 -20.34 -13.51
C PHE A 144 -12.96 -21.54 -13.93
N SER A 145 -11.86 -21.27 -14.63
CA SER A 145 -10.89 -22.26 -15.08
C SER A 145 -9.50 -21.63 -15.20
N MET A 146 -8.46 -22.45 -15.19
CA MET A 146 -7.07 -21.97 -15.18
C MET A 146 -6.63 -21.23 -16.45
N ASP A 147 -7.37 -21.33 -17.55
CA ASP A 147 -7.16 -20.49 -18.73
C ASP A 147 -7.53 -19.01 -18.50
N MET A 148 -8.26 -18.71 -17.41
CA MET A 148 -8.56 -17.36 -16.95
C MET A 148 -7.51 -16.81 -15.97
N GLU A 149 -6.42 -17.55 -15.73
CA GLU A 149 -5.41 -17.11 -14.77
C GLU A 149 -4.72 -15.83 -15.23
N VAL A 150 -4.70 -14.84 -14.33
CA VAL A 150 -3.99 -13.58 -14.51
C VAL A 150 -2.94 -13.41 -13.43
N LYS A 151 -1.88 -12.68 -13.75
CA LYS A 151 -0.96 -12.17 -12.76
C LYS A 151 -1.52 -10.90 -12.15
N LEU A 152 -1.55 -10.81 -10.82
CA LEU A 152 -1.80 -9.55 -10.15
C LEU A 152 -0.63 -8.60 -10.40
N ILE A 153 -0.93 -7.41 -10.88
CA ILE A 153 0.04 -6.33 -11.06
C ILE A 153 -0.43 -5.15 -10.21
N PRO A 154 -0.03 -5.11 -8.92
CA PRO A 154 -0.38 -4.02 -8.03
C PRO A 154 -0.04 -2.67 -8.65
N PHE A 155 -0.93 -1.71 -8.40
CA PHE A 155 -0.80 -0.30 -8.78
C PHE A 155 -0.82 0.00 -10.29
N GLU A 156 -0.85 -1.01 -11.16
CA GLU A 156 -0.72 -0.83 -12.62
C GLU A 156 -1.78 0.11 -13.18
N PHE A 157 -3.02 0.03 -12.66
CA PHE A 157 -4.09 0.92 -13.08
C PHE A 157 -3.77 2.40 -12.79
N ARG A 158 -3.10 2.72 -11.67
CA ARG A 158 -2.69 4.09 -11.31
C ARG A 158 -1.62 4.60 -12.27
N PHE A 159 -0.62 3.77 -12.58
CA PHE A 159 0.40 4.11 -13.58
C PHE A 159 -0.23 4.34 -14.96
N LYS A 160 -1.12 3.45 -15.41
CA LYS A 160 -1.84 3.60 -16.68
C LYS A 160 -2.74 4.84 -16.71
N LYS A 161 -3.40 5.17 -15.60
CA LYS A 161 -4.19 6.40 -15.47
C LYS A 161 -3.31 7.62 -15.75
N TYR A 162 -2.18 7.76 -15.05
CA TYR A 162 -1.26 8.86 -15.30
C TYR A 162 -0.72 8.87 -16.74
N ILE A 163 -0.27 7.72 -17.25
CA ILE A 163 0.26 7.63 -18.62
C ILE A 163 -0.80 8.08 -19.62
N LYS A 164 -2.05 7.66 -19.48
CA LYS A 164 -3.16 8.05 -20.36
C LYS A 164 -3.43 9.56 -20.27
N GLU A 165 -3.53 10.09 -19.05
CA GLU A 165 -3.77 11.51 -18.78
C GLU A 165 -2.67 12.38 -19.40
N TYR A 166 -1.41 12.11 -19.09
CA TYR A 166 -0.30 12.91 -19.59
C TYR A 166 0.01 12.65 -21.07
N THR A 167 -0.33 11.49 -21.63
CA THR A 167 -0.32 11.29 -23.09
C THR A 167 -1.29 12.26 -23.77
N ALA A 168 -2.50 12.44 -23.23
CA ALA A 168 -3.47 13.39 -23.78
C ALA A 168 -2.99 14.85 -23.68
N LEU A 169 -2.16 15.15 -22.68
CA LEU A 169 -1.49 16.46 -22.51
C LEU A 169 -0.16 16.58 -23.28
N ASN A 170 0.21 15.55 -24.06
CA ASN A 170 1.48 15.47 -24.78
C ASN A 170 2.73 15.62 -23.87
N PHE A 171 2.65 15.04 -22.66
CA PHE A 171 3.70 15.02 -21.64
C PHE A 171 4.43 16.38 -21.51
N PRO A 172 3.77 17.40 -20.92
CA PRO A 172 4.37 18.71 -20.79
C PRO A 172 5.67 18.64 -19.99
N LYS A 173 6.63 19.49 -20.35
CA LYS A 173 7.88 19.59 -19.57
C LYS A 173 7.57 20.19 -18.20
N TYR A 174 8.07 19.55 -17.14
CA TYR A 174 8.14 20.11 -15.80
C TYR A 174 9.59 20.30 -15.37
N GLU A 175 9.85 21.26 -14.49
CA GLU A 175 11.17 21.41 -13.86
C GLU A 175 11.40 20.30 -12.81
N TYR A 176 10.36 19.98 -12.03
CA TYR A 176 10.37 18.97 -10.96
C TYR A 176 9.37 17.85 -11.23
N VAL A 177 9.79 16.61 -11.01
CA VAL A 177 8.88 15.45 -10.92
C VAL A 177 8.98 14.87 -9.51
N PHE A 178 7.84 14.85 -8.81
CA PHE A 178 7.65 14.21 -7.51
C PHE A 178 7.06 12.84 -7.75
N PHE A 179 7.69 11.81 -7.22
CA PHE A 179 7.17 10.45 -7.29
C PHE A 179 7.54 9.66 -6.03
N GLY A 180 6.74 8.65 -5.73
CA GLY A 180 6.91 7.91 -4.50
C GLY A 180 5.68 7.13 -4.10
N ASP A 181 5.62 6.81 -2.82
CA ASP A 181 4.58 6.02 -2.18
C ASP A 181 3.31 6.81 -1.82
N SER A 182 2.60 6.35 -0.79
CA SER A 182 1.30 6.87 -0.37
C SER A 182 1.37 8.27 0.18
N TRP A 183 2.50 8.73 0.71
CA TRP A 183 2.63 10.12 1.17
C TRP A 183 2.62 11.09 -0.01
N MET A 184 3.19 10.70 -1.15
CA MET A 184 3.11 11.51 -2.37
C MET A 184 1.72 11.42 -3.01
N ASP A 185 1.11 10.23 -3.04
CA ASP A 185 -0.22 10.00 -3.63
C ASP A 185 -1.31 10.77 -2.86
N LEU A 186 -1.33 10.65 -1.53
CA LEU A 186 -2.31 11.33 -0.68
C LEU A 186 -2.11 12.84 -0.63
N TRP A 187 -0.90 13.34 -0.87
CA TRP A 187 -0.66 14.77 -1.06
C TRP A 187 -1.16 15.26 -2.42
N LEU A 188 -1.14 14.42 -3.46
CA LEU A 188 -1.66 14.81 -4.78
C LEU A 188 -3.17 15.00 -4.74
N SER A 189 -3.89 14.01 -4.20
CA SER A 189 -5.34 14.03 -4.12
C SER A 189 -5.82 13.16 -2.97
N HIS A 190 -6.83 13.66 -2.27
CA HIS A 190 -7.44 12.96 -1.14
C HIS A 190 -8.31 11.76 -1.54
N ASN A 191 -8.42 11.42 -2.84
CA ASN A 191 -9.13 10.25 -3.36
C ASN A 191 -10.56 10.08 -2.77
N ASP A 192 -11.34 11.17 -2.77
CA ASP A 192 -12.71 11.25 -2.21
C ASP A 192 -12.81 11.02 -0.68
N VAL A 193 -11.69 10.98 0.04
CA VAL A 193 -11.68 11.03 1.50
C VAL A 193 -11.86 12.48 1.96
N ASP A 194 -12.45 12.66 3.16
CA ASP A 194 -12.71 13.99 3.73
C ASP A 194 -11.42 14.86 3.69
N PRO A 195 -11.38 15.93 2.89
CA PRO A 195 -10.18 16.76 2.71
C PRO A 195 -9.76 17.45 4.02
N THR A 196 -10.66 17.55 5.01
CA THR A 196 -10.28 18.04 6.35
C THR A 196 -9.33 17.09 7.07
N LEU A 197 -9.28 15.81 6.69
CA LEU A 197 -8.38 14.83 7.26
C LEU A 197 -6.95 14.97 6.75
N TYR A 198 -6.71 15.46 5.54
CA TYR A 198 -5.40 15.37 4.88
C TYR A 198 -4.79 16.72 4.46
N GLY A 199 -5.54 17.82 4.43
CA GLY A 199 -4.96 19.17 4.25
C GLY A 199 -5.12 19.74 2.85
N SER A 200 -4.20 20.62 2.44
CA SER A 200 -4.15 21.17 1.08
C SER A 200 -3.52 20.16 0.13
N GLU A 201 -3.98 20.16 -1.12
CA GLU A 201 -3.44 19.30 -2.16
C GLU A 201 -2.17 19.90 -2.77
N PHE A 202 -1.32 19.04 -3.33
CA PHE A 202 -0.04 19.40 -3.94
C PHE A 202 -0.14 20.57 -4.92
N ASN A 203 -1.22 20.63 -5.72
CA ASN A 203 -1.42 21.71 -6.69
C ASN A 203 -1.63 23.08 -6.03
N GLU A 204 -2.22 23.13 -4.84
CA GLU A 204 -2.36 24.35 -4.05
C GLU A 204 -1.00 24.72 -3.42
N ASP A 205 -0.35 23.75 -2.76
CA ASP A 205 0.91 23.97 -2.03
C ASP A 205 2.07 24.39 -2.94
N LYS A 206 2.19 23.77 -4.12
CA LYS A 206 3.28 24.06 -5.05
C LYS A 206 3.17 25.47 -5.66
N GLY A 207 1.97 26.06 -5.67
CA GLY A 207 1.67 27.31 -6.36
C GLY A 207 2.15 27.32 -7.83
N ASP A 208 2.91 28.37 -8.19
CA ASP A 208 3.43 28.58 -9.54
C ASP A 208 4.64 27.68 -9.90
N MET A 209 5.08 26.81 -8.99
CA MET A 209 6.19 25.90 -9.26
C MET A 209 5.88 24.98 -10.44
N SER A 210 6.82 24.89 -11.39
CA SER A 210 6.75 23.95 -12.52
C SER A 210 7.06 22.53 -12.04
N ALA A 211 6.07 21.93 -11.38
CA ALA A 211 6.18 20.62 -10.77
C ALA A 211 4.96 19.76 -11.06
N VAL A 212 5.18 18.45 -11.13
CA VAL A 212 4.15 17.43 -11.21
C VAL A 212 4.37 16.39 -10.12
N ASN A 213 3.30 15.93 -9.49
CA ASN A 213 3.32 14.81 -8.56
C ASN A 213 2.57 13.65 -9.20
N VAL A 214 3.26 12.51 -9.29
CA VAL A 214 2.73 11.26 -9.83
C VAL A 214 2.82 10.12 -8.82
N GLY A 215 2.80 10.42 -7.52
CA GLY A 215 2.85 9.44 -6.44
C GLY A 215 1.84 8.31 -6.59
N VAL A 216 2.24 7.12 -6.12
CA VAL A 216 1.44 5.90 -6.18
C VAL A 216 1.58 5.16 -4.86
N GLY A 217 0.49 5.11 -4.10
CA GLY A 217 0.41 4.47 -2.79
C GLY A 217 0.85 3.01 -2.79
N GLY A 218 1.59 2.63 -1.75
CA GLY A 218 2.09 1.25 -1.57
C GLY A 218 3.32 0.87 -2.40
N THR A 219 3.82 1.75 -3.27
CA THR A 219 4.98 1.45 -4.11
C THR A 219 6.30 1.42 -3.35
N ARG A 220 7.23 0.62 -3.85
CA ARG A 220 8.63 0.45 -3.44
C ARG A 220 9.56 0.96 -4.53
N PHE A 221 10.87 1.08 -4.27
CA PHE A 221 11.82 1.45 -5.34
C PHE A 221 11.74 0.54 -6.56
N SER A 222 11.60 -0.77 -6.34
CA SER A 222 11.54 -1.76 -7.42
C SER A 222 10.31 -1.59 -8.32
N ASP A 223 9.21 -1.05 -7.80
CA ASP A 223 7.96 -0.83 -8.53
C ASP A 223 8.07 0.34 -9.53
N TRP A 224 9.10 1.18 -9.42
CA TRP A 224 9.31 2.34 -10.28
C TRP A 224 10.28 2.09 -11.45
N TYR A 225 11.31 1.26 -11.29
CA TYR A 225 12.47 1.30 -12.20
C TYR A 225 12.19 0.92 -13.66
N ASP A 226 11.24 0.03 -13.96
CA ASP A 226 11.07 -0.55 -15.30
C ASP A 226 10.35 0.40 -16.27
N GLU A 227 9.44 -0.11 -17.10
CA GLU A 227 8.71 0.69 -18.09
C GLU A 227 7.95 1.87 -17.46
N ARG A 228 7.63 1.79 -16.17
CA ARG A 228 6.92 2.84 -15.43
C ARG A 228 7.74 4.14 -15.38
N MET A 229 9.03 4.07 -15.04
CA MET A 229 9.88 5.27 -15.07
C MET A 229 10.07 5.80 -16.48
N ASP A 230 10.23 4.92 -17.48
CA ASP A 230 10.44 5.33 -18.88
C ASP A 230 9.20 5.93 -19.55
N LYS A 231 8.00 5.46 -19.17
CA LYS A 231 6.72 5.87 -19.76
C LYS A 231 6.02 6.97 -18.97
N LEU A 232 6.44 7.24 -17.73
CA LEU A 232 5.83 8.27 -16.88
C LEU A 232 6.86 9.30 -16.41
N VAL A 233 7.74 8.93 -15.47
CA VAL A 233 8.63 9.88 -14.77
C VAL A 233 9.60 10.58 -15.73
N LEU A 234 10.28 9.84 -16.59
CA LEU A 234 11.28 10.40 -17.52
C LEU A 234 10.65 11.10 -18.73
N LYS A 235 9.35 10.86 -19.02
CA LYS A 235 8.65 11.50 -20.13
C LYS A 235 8.42 12.99 -19.92
N PHE A 236 8.38 13.45 -18.67
CA PHE A 236 8.24 14.87 -18.34
C PHE A 236 9.50 15.70 -18.63
N ASN A 237 10.61 15.08 -19.05
CA ASN A 237 11.87 15.77 -19.37
C ASN A 237 12.34 16.75 -18.28
N ALA A 238 12.20 16.31 -17.03
CA ALA A 238 12.56 17.11 -15.86
C ALA A 238 14.06 17.09 -15.59
N ASP A 239 14.50 18.16 -14.92
CA ASP A 239 15.89 18.34 -14.48
C ASP A 239 16.04 18.02 -12.98
N LYS A 240 14.92 17.94 -12.24
CA LYS A 240 14.88 17.71 -10.80
C LYS A 240 13.85 16.65 -10.44
N PHE A 241 14.22 15.74 -9.56
CA PHE A 241 13.39 14.59 -9.16
C PHE A 241 13.31 14.51 -7.65
N VAL A 242 12.11 14.39 -7.10
CA VAL A 242 11.89 14.23 -5.66
C VAL A 242 11.34 12.83 -5.41
N ILE A 243 12.01 12.06 -4.56
CA ILE A 243 11.73 10.65 -4.31
C ILE A 243 11.33 10.47 -2.85
N ASN A 244 10.14 9.90 -2.60
CA ASN A 244 9.73 9.41 -1.28
C ASN A 244 9.38 7.92 -1.36
N LEU A 245 10.36 7.07 -1.07
CA LEU A 245 10.29 5.60 -1.18
C LEU A 245 11.22 4.96 -0.14
N GLY A 246 11.05 3.66 0.09
CA GLY A 246 11.86 2.86 1.00
C GLY A 246 11.10 2.35 2.22
N PHE A 247 10.02 3.03 2.63
CA PHE A 247 9.17 2.58 3.72
C PHE A 247 8.54 1.21 3.37
N ASN A 248 7.79 1.14 2.27
CA ASN A 248 7.16 -0.11 1.84
C ASN A 248 8.17 -1.22 1.51
N ASP A 249 9.41 -0.89 1.15
CA ASP A 249 10.46 -1.89 0.93
C ASP A 249 10.69 -2.67 2.24
N LEU A 250 10.98 -1.97 3.34
CA LEU A 250 11.22 -2.59 4.65
C LEU A 250 9.97 -3.30 5.19
N HIS A 251 8.81 -2.64 5.09
CA HIS A 251 7.55 -3.13 5.65
C HIS A 251 6.90 -4.26 4.84
N SER A 252 7.37 -4.51 3.61
CA SER A 252 7.06 -5.73 2.84
C SER A 252 8.04 -6.88 3.09
N GLY A 253 8.92 -6.74 4.10
CA GLY A 253 9.87 -7.77 4.51
C GLY A 253 11.19 -7.75 3.75
N GLN A 254 11.47 -6.73 2.92
CA GLN A 254 12.79 -6.62 2.26
C GLN A 254 13.87 -6.23 3.27
N SER A 255 15.12 -6.62 2.95
CA SER A 255 16.29 -6.21 3.73
C SER A 255 16.69 -4.76 3.41
N VAL A 256 17.40 -4.12 4.35
CA VAL A 256 18.00 -2.79 4.13
C VAL A 256 18.94 -2.79 2.92
N ASP A 257 19.74 -3.85 2.75
CA ASP A 257 20.64 -4.00 1.60
C ASP A 257 19.88 -4.05 0.26
N PHE A 258 18.74 -4.75 0.21
CA PHE A 258 17.89 -4.79 -0.97
C PHE A 258 17.30 -3.40 -1.29
N ALA A 259 16.74 -2.72 -0.28
CA ALA A 259 16.19 -1.38 -0.44
C ALA A 259 17.27 -0.37 -0.89
N GLU A 260 18.49 -0.45 -0.34
CA GLU A 260 19.64 0.36 -0.75
C GLU A 260 20.00 0.12 -2.22
N ALA A 261 20.07 -1.15 -2.64
CA ALA A 261 20.37 -1.53 -4.01
C ALA A 261 19.32 -1.00 -4.99
N GLU A 262 18.03 -1.11 -4.66
CA GLU A 262 16.93 -0.62 -5.48
C GLU A 262 16.88 0.91 -5.53
N CYS A 263 17.18 1.59 -4.43
CA CYS A 263 17.36 3.04 -4.40
C CYS A 263 18.46 3.50 -5.36
N LYS A 264 19.65 2.88 -5.28
CA LYS A 264 20.77 3.13 -6.21
C LYS A 264 20.38 2.83 -7.65
N ARG A 265 19.62 1.77 -7.88
CA ARG A 265 19.11 1.38 -9.21
C ARG A 265 18.25 2.52 -9.80
N VAL A 266 17.27 3.03 -9.06
CA VAL A 266 16.42 4.18 -9.48
C VAL A 266 17.26 5.43 -9.74
N ILE A 267 18.14 5.82 -8.82
CA ILE A 267 19.03 6.99 -8.96
C ILE A 267 19.87 6.89 -10.23
N ASN A 268 20.50 5.73 -10.46
CA ASN A 268 21.37 5.53 -11.62
C ASN A 268 20.61 5.63 -12.94
N LYS A 269 19.34 5.21 -12.99
CA LYS A 269 18.54 5.33 -14.22
C LYS A 269 18.14 6.77 -14.50
N ILE A 270 17.82 7.56 -13.48
CA ILE A 270 17.62 9.02 -13.63
C ILE A 270 18.90 9.68 -14.16
N LEU A 271 20.06 9.37 -13.59
CA LEU A 271 21.34 9.96 -14.01
C LEU A 271 21.83 9.44 -15.37
N ALA A 272 21.45 8.23 -15.77
CA ALA A 272 21.69 7.73 -17.13
C ALA A 272 20.83 8.47 -18.16
N TYR A 273 19.59 8.84 -17.81
CA TYR A 273 18.73 9.69 -18.63
C TYR A 273 19.25 11.13 -18.71
N ASN A 274 19.57 11.73 -17.57
CA ASN A 274 20.10 13.08 -17.47
C ASN A 274 21.21 13.15 -16.41
N LYS A 275 22.46 13.14 -16.85
CA LYS A 275 23.65 13.19 -15.98
C LYS A 275 23.73 14.43 -15.09
N ASN A 276 22.99 15.49 -15.42
CA ASN A 276 22.96 16.74 -14.68
C ASN A 276 21.74 16.85 -13.76
N ALA A 277 20.86 15.83 -13.74
CA ALA A 277 19.67 15.86 -12.91
C ALA A 277 20.02 16.05 -11.43
N LYS A 278 19.17 16.75 -10.69
CA LYS A 278 19.21 16.79 -9.23
C LYS A 278 18.15 15.87 -8.66
N ILE A 279 18.53 15.06 -7.69
CA ILE A 279 17.66 14.07 -7.07
C ILE A 279 17.57 14.40 -5.59
N TYR A 280 16.38 14.67 -5.11
CA TYR A 280 16.08 14.95 -3.71
C TYR A 280 15.46 13.69 -3.11
N LEU A 281 16.21 13.02 -2.25
CA LEU A 281 15.84 11.75 -1.63
C LEU A 281 15.31 12.01 -0.23
N CYS A 282 14.00 11.84 -0.05
CA CYS A 282 13.33 11.95 1.24
C CYS A 282 13.76 10.78 2.14
N SER A 283 13.95 11.08 3.42
CA SER A 283 14.17 10.07 4.44
C SER A 283 12.86 9.45 4.90
N LEU A 284 12.93 8.21 5.37
CA LEU A 284 11.81 7.53 6.02
C LEU A 284 11.44 8.25 7.32
N THR A 285 10.14 8.25 7.63
CA THR A 285 9.58 8.76 8.87
C THR A 285 9.20 7.62 9.80
N HIS A 286 9.58 7.72 11.07
CA HIS A 286 9.19 6.76 12.11
C HIS A 286 7.72 6.94 12.47
N CYS A 287 6.90 5.97 12.05
CA CYS A 287 5.49 5.93 12.38
C CYS A 287 5.25 5.01 13.58
N THR A 288 4.35 5.38 14.47
CA THR A 288 4.01 4.65 15.71
C THR A 288 3.34 3.31 15.43
N ALA A 289 2.66 3.17 14.29
CA ALA A 289 2.14 1.89 13.81
C ALA A 289 3.23 0.80 13.68
N PHE A 290 4.50 1.18 13.49
CA PHE A 290 5.57 0.23 13.17
C PHE A 290 6.84 0.41 14.00
N THR A 291 6.69 0.64 15.31
CA THR A 291 7.83 0.83 16.24
C THR A 291 8.92 -0.26 16.17
N SER A 292 8.55 -1.50 15.83
CA SER A 292 9.48 -2.63 15.71
C SER A 292 10.44 -2.52 14.52
N TYR A 293 10.22 -1.60 13.58
CA TYR A 293 11.05 -1.40 12.39
C TYR A 293 11.97 -0.19 12.48
N TRP A 294 11.86 0.66 13.51
CA TRP A 294 12.59 1.92 13.60
C TRP A 294 14.12 1.75 13.44
N GLU A 295 14.72 0.70 14.01
CA GLU A 295 16.15 0.43 13.83
C GLU A 295 16.54 0.19 12.37
N LYS A 296 15.70 -0.52 11.60
CA LYS A 296 15.93 -0.75 10.16
C LYS A 296 15.69 0.51 9.34
N GLU A 297 14.69 1.31 9.72
CA GLU A 297 14.40 2.61 9.09
C GLU A 297 15.57 3.59 9.30
N ASP A 298 16.12 3.63 10.51
CA ASP A 298 17.34 4.40 10.84
C ASP A 298 18.54 3.93 10.02
N GLU A 299 18.73 2.61 9.91
CA GLU A 299 19.81 2.06 9.09
C GLU A 299 19.67 2.50 7.62
N LEU A 300 18.47 2.38 7.04
CA LEU A 300 18.21 2.78 5.65
C LEU A 300 18.38 4.29 5.44
N ASN A 301 17.90 5.12 6.38
CA ASN A 301 18.15 6.56 6.38
C ASN A 301 19.66 6.88 6.43
N GLY A 302 20.43 6.13 7.22
CA GLY A 302 21.90 6.18 7.22
C GLY A 302 22.50 5.86 5.86
N ARG A 303 21.98 4.84 5.16
CA ARG A 303 22.40 4.51 3.78
C ARG A 303 22.06 5.63 2.79
N PHE A 304 20.88 6.24 2.90
CA PHE A 304 20.50 7.38 2.06
C PHE A 304 21.41 8.59 2.25
N LYS A 305 21.78 8.91 3.50
CA LYS A 305 22.78 9.95 3.81
C LYS A 305 24.12 9.65 3.14
N LYS A 306 24.57 8.39 3.20
CA LYS A 306 25.81 7.95 2.55
C LYS A 306 25.74 8.06 1.02
N ILE A 307 24.64 7.62 0.40
CA ILE A 307 24.41 7.75 -1.05
C ILE A 307 24.49 9.23 -1.49
N ALA A 308 23.85 10.14 -0.75
CA ALA A 308 23.91 11.58 -1.02
C ALA A 308 25.33 12.15 -0.83
N ALA A 309 26.06 11.71 0.19
CA ALA A 309 27.45 12.15 0.42
C ALA A 309 28.42 11.68 -0.68
N GLU A 310 28.15 10.51 -1.28
CA GLU A 310 28.98 9.92 -2.34
C GLU A 310 28.60 10.45 -3.75
N ASN A 311 27.44 11.10 -3.91
CA ASN A 311 26.94 11.56 -5.20
C ASN A 311 26.47 13.03 -5.16
N PRO A 312 27.18 13.97 -5.84
CA PRO A 312 26.85 15.41 -5.80
C PRO A 312 25.54 15.79 -6.51
N ASN A 313 24.92 14.85 -7.23
CA ASN A 313 23.61 15.02 -7.84
C ASN A 313 22.46 14.57 -6.91
N VAL A 314 22.76 13.92 -5.79
CA VAL A 314 21.77 13.42 -4.83
C VAL A 314 21.83 14.27 -3.55
N ILE A 315 20.68 14.80 -3.15
CA ILE A 315 20.48 15.61 -1.94
C ILE A 315 19.59 14.81 -0.99
N TYR A 316 20.07 14.57 0.23
CA TYR A 316 19.27 13.96 1.28
C TYR A 316 18.35 15.01 1.92
N LEU A 317 17.04 14.74 1.92
CA LEU A 317 16.04 15.55 2.62
C LEU A 317 15.70 14.90 3.96
N LYS A 318 15.75 15.69 5.03
CA LYS A 318 15.51 15.26 6.42
C LYS A 318 14.02 15.21 6.77
N THR A 319 13.20 14.68 5.88
CA THR A 319 11.74 14.66 5.99
C THR A 319 11.25 13.88 7.22
N GLY A 320 11.90 12.76 7.55
CA GLY A 320 11.59 11.97 8.74
C GLY A 320 12.00 12.64 10.04
N GLU A 321 13.07 13.47 10.01
CA GLU A 321 13.52 14.21 11.19
C GLU A 321 12.53 15.32 11.60
N LEU A 322 11.57 15.68 10.73
CA LEU A 322 10.53 16.68 11.02
C LEU A 322 9.57 16.28 12.13
N PHE A 323 9.44 14.98 12.36
CA PHE A 323 8.51 14.41 13.34
C PHE A 323 9.24 13.88 14.57
N LEU A 324 10.48 14.29 14.78
CA LEU A 324 11.29 13.93 15.93
C LEU A 324 11.39 15.09 16.94
N ASP A 325 11.37 14.74 18.22
CA ASP A 325 11.70 15.61 19.33
C ASP A 325 13.20 15.97 19.35
N LYS A 326 13.56 16.87 20.27
CA LYS A 326 14.96 17.32 20.46
C LYS A 326 15.94 16.21 20.84
N ASN A 327 15.45 15.04 21.25
CA ASN A 327 16.25 13.87 21.62
C ASN A 327 16.34 12.86 20.46
N GLY A 328 15.77 13.18 19.29
CA GLY A 328 15.75 12.29 18.12
C GLY A 328 14.70 11.17 18.23
N LYS A 329 13.75 11.26 19.15
CA LYS A 329 12.63 10.32 19.25
C LYS A 329 11.43 10.86 18.50
N PRO A 330 10.54 10.03 17.92
CA PRO A 330 9.27 10.52 17.40
C PRO A 330 8.53 11.35 18.43
N PHE A 331 7.82 12.40 18.01
CA PHE A 331 7.00 13.20 18.92
C PHE A 331 6.10 12.27 19.75
N GLU A 332 5.94 12.58 21.05
CA GLU A 332 5.03 11.81 21.93
C GLU A 332 3.61 11.74 21.36
N ASN A 333 3.25 12.70 20.52
CA ASN A 333 1.98 12.78 19.80
C ASN A 333 2.14 12.67 18.27
N MET A 334 3.07 11.86 17.75
CA MET A 334 3.17 11.59 16.31
C MET A 334 1.81 11.18 15.69
N ASP A 335 0.98 10.49 16.47
CA ASP A 335 -0.40 10.14 16.12
C ASP A 335 -1.28 11.36 15.79
N ASP A 336 -1.02 12.53 16.41
CA ASP A 336 -1.76 13.76 16.11
C ASP A 336 -1.49 14.29 14.70
N TYR A 337 -0.42 13.82 14.05
CA TYR A 337 -0.02 14.18 12.69
C TYR A 337 -0.36 13.09 11.66
N CYS A 338 -0.91 11.96 12.10
CA CYS A 338 -1.37 10.88 11.24
C CYS A 338 -2.91 10.75 11.29
N ILE A 339 -3.49 10.09 10.32
CA ILE A 339 -4.86 9.62 10.42
C ILE A 339 -4.93 8.39 11.36
N ALA A 340 -6.12 7.81 11.51
CA ALA A 340 -6.38 6.72 12.46
C ALA A 340 -5.56 5.44 12.23
N ASP A 341 -4.81 5.33 11.13
CA ASP A 341 -3.89 4.22 10.88
C ASP A 341 -2.49 4.41 11.44
N HIS A 342 -2.21 5.58 12.05
CA HIS A 342 -0.92 5.89 12.69
C HIS A 342 0.28 5.79 11.72
N LEU A 343 0.04 5.95 10.41
CA LEU A 343 1.02 5.86 9.33
C LEU A 343 0.91 7.03 8.35
N HIS A 344 -0.28 7.25 7.78
CA HIS A 344 -0.46 8.27 6.75
C HIS A 344 -0.72 9.62 7.40
N LEU A 345 0.01 10.65 6.92
CA LEU A 345 -0.12 12.00 7.46
C LEU A 345 -1.56 12.49 7.36
N ASN A 346 -2.02 13.19 8.39
CA ASN A 346 -3.22 14.02 8.33
C ASN A 346 -2.84 15.44 7.92
N ARG A 347 -3.82 16.36 7.92
CA ARG A 347 -3.62 17.77 7.59
C ARG A 347 -2.45 18.42 8.35
N LYS A 348 -2.36 18.23 9.66
CA LYS A 348 -1.28 18.83 10.47
C LYS A 348 0.08 18.30 10.03
N GLY A 349 0.14 17.05 9.61
CA GLY A 349 1.34 16.42 9.07
C GLY A 349 1.77 17.05 7.75
N TYR A 350 0.84 17.17 6.80
CA TYR A 350 1.13 17.76 5.49
C TYR A 350 1.46 19.27 5.57
N ASP A 351 0.83 20.00 6.50
CA ASP A 351 1.15 21.41 6.80
C ASP A 351 2.63 21.61 7.24
N ILE A 352 3.33 20.54 7.62
CA ILE A 352 4.77 20.55 7.95
C ILE A 352 5.59 19.94 6.81
N TRP A 353 5.21 18.74 6.36
CA TRP A 353 6.02 17.93 5.43
C TRP A 353 6.09 18.53 4.01
N GLY A 354 4.94 18.94 3.46
CA GLY A 354 4.86 19.51 2.12
C GLY A 354 5.67 20.81 1.98
N PRO A 355 5.43 21.83 2.84
CA PRO A 355 6.21 23.07 2.82
C PRO A 355 7.71 22.87 3.03
N TYR A 356 8.13 21.93 3.89
CA TYR A 356 9.55 21.61 4.06
C TYR A 356 10.20 21.17 2.75
N ILE A 357 9.59 20.22 2.04
CA ILE A 357 10.12 19.71 0.77
C ILE A 357 10.12 20.83 -0.29
N LEU A 358 9.00 21.54 -0.46
CA LEU A 358 8.88 22.59 -1.47
C LEU A 358 9.89 23.73 -1.27
N ASN A 359 10.23 24.05 -0.03
CA ASN A 359 11.27 25.03 0.26
C ASN A 359 12.67 24.46 0.01
N ALA A 360 12.93 23.22 0.46
CA ALA A 360 14.24 22.59 0.31
C ALA A 360 14.65 22.32 -1.15
N VAL A 361 13.68 22.18 -2.07
CA VAL A 361 13.98 21.93 -3.49
C VAL A 361 14.14 23.21 -4.33
N LYS A 362 13.71 24.37 -3.80
CA LYS A 362 13.86 25.68 -4.48
C LYS A 362 15.25 26.27 -4.35
N ASP A 363 15.91 25.95 -3.24
CA ASP A 363 17.30 26.35 -2.92
C ASP A 363 18.32 25.41 -3.61
#